data_AF-A0A1C6I0X2-F1
#
_entry.id   AF-A0A1C6I0X2-F1
#
_cell.length_a   1.000
_cell.length_b   1.000
_cell.length_c   1.000
_cell.angle_alpha   90.00
_cell.angle_beta   90.00
_cell.angle_gamma   90.00
#
_symmetry.space_group_name_H-M   'P 1'
#
loop_
_entity.id
_entity.type
_entity.pdbx_description
1 polymer ?
#
loop_
_entity_poly.entity_id
_entity_poly.type
_entity_poly.pdbx_seq_one_letter_code
_entity_poly.pdbx_strand_id
1 'polypeptide(L)'
;MTRILYEAMGVEESKHAFVHYPANTYPGQDKPLADNTHFNPYGAYQIAKCVIEGMKQAGLPLVKYLRTDNEGYDPACPDARETFKWNESPFTELEKPDGN
;
A
#
# COMPACT_ATOMS: atom_id res chain seq x y z
N MET A 1 -6.65 -6.49 -10.98
CA MET A 1 -7.04 -5.39 -10.07
C MET A 1 -5.91 -4.40 -9.86
N THR A 2 -4.70 -4.82 -9.48
CA THR A 2 -3.56 -3.89 -9.26
C THR A 2 -3.18 -3.04 -10.47
N ARG A 3 -3.28 -3.59 -11.69
CA ARG A 3 -3.15 -2.79 -12.93
C ARG A 3 -4.14 -1.62 -12.98
N ILE A 4 -5.42 -1.88 -12.67
CA ILE A 4 -6.48 -0.86 -12.65
C ILE A 4 -6.17 0.19 -11.59
N LEU A 5 -5.75 -0.24 -10.40
CA LEU A 5 -5.33 0.64 -9.30
C LEU A 5 -4.26 1.64 -9.73
N TYR A 6 -3.16 1.17 -10.31
CA TYR A 6 -2.06 2.05 -10.70
C TYR A 6 -2.37 2.87 -11.96
N GLU A 7 -3.16 2.33 -12.90
CA GLU A 7 -3.66 3.10 -14.03
C GLU A 7 -4.58 4.25 -13.56
N ALA A 8 -5.42 4.02 -12.55
CA ALA A 8 -6.30 5.04 -11.98
C ALA A 8 -5.55 6.13 -11.20
N MET A 9 -4.50 5.75 -10.46
CA MET A 9 -3.62 6.71 -9.78
C MET A 9 -2.76 7.52 -10.77
N GLY A 10 -2.28 6.88 -11.83
CA GLY A 10 -1.30 7.46 -12.74
C GLY A 10 0.12 7.49 -12.16
N VAL A 11 1.07 7.98 -12.96
CA VAL A 11 2.52 7.87 -12.68
C VAL A 11 2.94 8.62 -11.41
N GLU A 12 2.43 9.83 -11.20
CA GLU A 12 2.87 10.65 -10.06
C GLU A 12 2.20 10.21 -8.75
N GLU A 13 0.88 10.05 -8.73
CA GLU A 13 0.20 9.66 -7.49
C GLU A 13 0.54 8.24 -7.05
N SER A 14 0.81 7.33 -7.98
CA SER A 14 1.18 5.95 -7.63
C SER A 14 2.48 5.88 -6.82
N LYS A 15 3.41 6.83 -6.94
CA LYS A 15 4.63 6.88 -6.11
C LYS A 15 4.32 6.94 -4.61
N HIS A 16 3.19 7.52 -4.23
CA HIS A 16 2.76 7.58 -2.85
C HIS A 16 2.29 6.23 -2.28
N ALA A 17 2.15 5.20 -3.10
CA ALA A 17 1.94 3.83 -2.65
C ALA A 17 3.25 3.09 -2.33
N PHE A 18 4.40 3.66 -2.67
CA PHE A 18 5.70 3.02 -2.52
C PHE A 18 6.60 3.76 -1.52
N VAL A 19 7.77 3.19 -1.23
CA VAL A 19 8.78 3.74 -0.31
C VAL A 19 9.51 4.91 -0.99
N HIS A 20 8.79 6.02 -1.13
CA HIS A 20 9.29 7.32 -1.57
C HIS A 20 9.19 8.30 -0.42
N TYR A 21 10.33 8.63 0.17
CA TYR A 21 10.40 9.49 1.35
C TYR A 21 11.50 10.53 1.20
N PRO A 22 11.23 11.81 1.55
CA PRO A 22 12.29 12.82 1.66
C PRO A 22 13.39 12.38 2.61
N ALA A 23 14.61 12.90 2.42
CA ALA A 23 15.70 12.73 3.38
C ALA A 23 15.25 13.15 4.79
N ASN A 24 15.73 12.43 5.80
CA ASN A 24 15.43 12.64 7.22
C ASN A 24 13.95 12.43 7.61
N THR A 25 13.18 11.68 6.81
CA THR A 25 11.84 11.23 7.23
C THR A 25 11.95 10.27 8.41
N TYR A 26 12.94 9.38 8.38
CA TYR A 26 13.28 8.48 9.47
C TYR A 26 14.67 8.79 10.07
N PRO A 27 14.92 8.49 11.36
CA PRO A 27 16.22 8.72 11.99
C PRO A 27 17.36 8.00 11.27
N GLY A 28 18.42 8.73 10.92
CA GLY A 28 19.60 8.18 10.21
C GLY A 28 19.46 8.08 8.68
N GLN A 29 18.32 8.52 8.11
CA GLN A 29 18.05 8.44 6.68
C GLN A 29 18.52 9.71 5.94
N ASP A 30 19.83 9.90 5.79
CA ASP A 30 20.39 11.16 5.25
C ASP A 30 20.09 11.42 3.77
N LYS A 31 19.61 10.41 3.03
CA LYS A 31 19.31 10.47 1.60
C LYS A 31 17.81 10.23 1.36
N PRO A 32 17.20 10.82 0.33
CA PRO A 32 15.84 10.47 -0.03
C PRO A 32 15.74 8.99 -0.42
N LEU A 33 14.63 8.36 -0.06
CA LEU A 33 14.23 7.04 -0.54
C LEU A 33 13.37 7.23 -1.78
N ALA A 34 13.64 6.44 -2.82
CA ALA A 34 12.88 6.43 -4.08
C ALA A 34 12.85 4.98 -4.60
N ASP A 35 12.10 4.14 -3.91
CA ASP A 35 11.97 2.72 -4.19
C ASP A 35 10.60 2.45 -4.82
N ASN A 36 10.58 1.88 -6.03
CA ASN A 36 9.36 1.57 -6.78
C ASN A 36 8.90 0.10 -6.61
N THR A 37 9.58 -0.70 -5.79
CA THR A 37 9.30 -2.12 -5.60
C THR A 37 8.67 -2.40 -4.24
N HIS A 38 9.07 -1.65 -3.21
CA HIS A 38 8.53 -1.79 -1.86
C HIS A 38 7.34 -0.86 -1.61
N PHE A 39 6.23 -1.42 -1.12
CA PHE A 39 5.07 -0.63 -0.71
C PHE A 39 5.29 0.03 0.65
N ASN A 40 4.77 1.24 0.80
CA ASN A 40 4.55 1.81 2.13
C ASN A 40 3.21 1.31 2.71
N PRO A 41 2.85 1.66 3.96
CA PRO A 41 1.60 1.19 4.56
C PRO A 41 0.34 1.54 3.75
N TYR A 42 0.28 2.71 3.12
CA TYR A 42 -0.84 3.11 2.28
C TYR A 42 -0.97 2.19 1.05
N GLY A 43 0.11 2.02 0.30
CA GLY A 43 0.11 1.13 -0.87
C GLY A 43 -0.17 -0.32 -0.52
N ALA A 44 0.45 -0.83 0.56
CA ALA A 44 0.19 -2.19 1.04
C ALA A 44 -1.29 -2.39 1.41
N TYR A 45 -1.94 -1.39 1.99
CA TYR A 45 -3.36 -1.44 2.32
C TYR A 45 -4.25 -1.46 1.07
N GLN A 46 -3.97 -0.63 0.06
CA GLN A 46 -4.68 -0.67 -1.23
C GLN A 46 -4.53 -2.03 -1.92
N ILE A 47 -3.33 -2.63 -1.88
CA ILE A 47 -3.07 -3.96 -2.43
C ILE A 47 -3.79 -5.05 -1.65
N ALA A 48 -3.81 -4.99 -0.32
CA ALA A 48 -4.56 -5.93 0.51
C ALA A 48 -6.06 -5.90 0.17
N LYS A 49 -6.63 -4.72 -0.04
CA LYS A 49 -8.02 -4.58 -0.51
C LYS A 49 -8.23 -5.18 -1.90
N CYS A 50 -7.32 -4.96 -2.85
CA CYS A 50 -7.35 -5.63 -4.16
C CYS A 50 -7.36 -7.16 -4.01
N VAL A 51 -6.54 -7.72 -3.11
CA VAL A 51 -6.49 -9.17 -2.85
C VAL A 51 -7.83 -9.65 -2.30
N ILE A 52 -8.40 -8.98 -1.30
CA ILE A 52 -9.70 -9.32 -0.72
C ILE A 52 -10.80 -9.33 -1.79
N GLU A 53 -10.86 -8.31 -2.66
CA GLU A 53 -11.84 -8.28 -3.75
C GLU A 53 -11.63 -9.40 -4.77
N GLY A 54 -10.38 -9.72 -5.10
CA GLY A 54 -10.05 -10.88 -5.91
C GLY A 54 -10.53 -12.19 -5.29
N MET A 55 -10.35 -12.36 -3.97
CA MET A 55 -10.83 -13.53 -3.23
C MET A 55 -12.35 -13.63 -3.24
N LYS A 56 -13.07 -12.51 -3.10
CA LYS A 56 -14.54 -12.45 -3.20
C LYS A 56 -15.02 -12.86 -4.60
N GLN A 57 -14.41 -12.31 -5.65
CA GLN A 57 -14.75 -12.63 -7.04
C GLN A 57 -14.46 -14.10 -7.40
N ALA A 58 -13.38 -14.66 -6.84
CA ALA A 58 -13.03 -16.06 -7.00
C ALA A 58 -13.88 -17.02 -6.14
N GLY A 59 -14.77 -16.50 -5.28
CA GLY A 59 -15.63 -17.32 -4.42
C GLY A 59 -14.88 -18.13 -3.38
N LEU A 60 -13.72 -17.65 -2.89
CA LEU A 60 -12.90 -18.42 -1.96
C LEU A 60 -13.62 -18.58 -0.60
N PRO A 61 -13.66 -19.79 0.00
CA PRO A 61 -14.32 -20.02 1.28
C PRO A 61 -13.77 -19.17 2.43
N LEU A 62 -12.54 -18.68 2.33
CA LEU A 62 -11.91 -17.84 3.36
C LEU A 62 -12.62 -16.49 3.55
N VAL A 63 -13.34 -16.00 2.53
CA VAL A 63 -14.08 -14.73 2.59
C VAL A 63 -15.08 -14.68 3.75
N LYS A 64 -15.62 -15.83 4.18
CA LYS A 64 -16.56 -15.90 5.32
C LYS A 64 -15.93 -15.52 6.67
N TYR A 65 -14.60 -15.46 6.75
CA TYR A 65 -13.85 -15.10 7.95
C TYR A 65 -13.32 -13.65 7.90
N LEU A 66 -13.63 -12.90 6.86
CA LEU A 66 -13.33 -11.47 6.84
C LEU A 66 -14.10 -10.77 7.97
N ARG A 67 -13.51 -9.70 8.50
CA ARG A 67 -14.19 -8.85 9.48
C ARG A 67 -15.51 -8.33 8.91
N THR A 68 -16.49 -8.16 9.77
CA THR A 68 -17.84 -7.70 9.39
C THR A 68 -17.86 -6.26 8.86
N ASP A 69 -16.86 -5.46 9.21
CA ASP A 69 -16.68 -4.09 8.75
C ASP A 69 -15.79 -3.98 7.49
N ASN A 70 -15.48 -5.11 6.85
CA ASN A 70 -14.82 -5.08 5.56
C ASN A 70 -15.78 -4.57 4.48
N GLU A 71 -15.57 -3.35 4.02
CA GLU A 71 -16.30 -2.77 2.90
C GLU A 71 -15.84 -3.32 1.54
N GLY A 72 -16.64 -3.09 0.50
CA GLY A 72 -16.21 -3.32 -0.88
C GLY A 72 -15.12 -2.33 -1.28
N TYR A 73 -14.30 -2.70 -2.25
CA TYR A 73 -13.23 -1.83 -2.75
C TYR A 73 -13.24 -1.77 -4.28
N ASP A 74 -13.13 -0.56 -4.82
CA ASP A 74 -13.00 -0.34 -6.26
C ASP A 74 -11.58 0.15 -6.57
N PRO A 75 -10.72 -0.67 -7.23
CA PRO A 75 -9.39 -0.23 -7.61
C PRO A 75 -9.40 0.92 -8.62
N ALA A 76 -10.50 1.19 -9.33
CA ALA A 76 -10.60 2.37 -10.20
C ALA A 76 -10.84 3.68 -9.43
N CYS A 77 -11.21 3.59 -8.15
CA CYS A 77 -11.39 4.73 -7.24
C CYS A 77 -10.69 4.42 -5.89
N PRO A 78 -9.35 4.55 -5.85
CA PRO A 78 -8.57 4.22 -4.66
C PRO A 78 -8.93 5.11 -3.46
N ASP A 79 -8.69 4.63 -2.25
CA ASP A 79 -8.98 5.45 -1.07
C ASP A 79 -8.13 6.72 -1.05
N ALA A 80 -8.68 7.83 -0.57
CA ALA A 80 -7.91 9.06 -0.42
C ALA A 80 -6.77 8.88 0.58
N ARG A 81 -5.53 9.22 0.18
CA ARG A 81 -4.35 9.16 1.03
C ARG A 81 -4.47 10.10 2.24
N GLU A 82 -5.14 11.24 2.07
CA GLU A 82 -5.28 12.30 3.06
C GLU A 82 -6.06 11.83 4.30
N THR A 83 -6.97 10.88 4.11
CA THR A 83 -7.77 10.28 5.18
C THR A 83 -7.18 8.97 5.70
N PHE A 84 -6.16 8.42 5.03
CA PHE A 84 -5.47 7.22 5.47
C PHE A 84 -4.71 7.48 6.78
N LYS A 85 -4.95 6.61 7.77
CA LYS A 85 -4.29 6.66 9.07
C LYS A 85 -3.58 5.36 9.33
N TRP A 86 -2.27 5.44 9.54
CA TRP A 86 -1.43 4.34 9.97
C TRP A 86 -0.55 4.82 11.12
N ASN A 87 -0.52 4.05 12.20
CA ASN A 87 0.38 4.34 13.30
C ASN A 87 1.75 3.76 12.95
N GLU A 88 2.76 4.62 12.93
CA GLU A 88 4.14 4.20 12.63
C GLU A 88 4.65 3.19 13.65
N SER A 89 5.49 2.28 13.17
CA SER A 89 6.22 1.37 14.04
C SER A 89 7.16 2.16 14.95
N PRO A 90 7.31 1.76 16.24
CA PRO A 90 8.32 2.37 17.11
C PRO A 90 9.75 2.04 16.69
N PHE A 91 9.93 1.08 15.77
CA PHE A 91 11.21 0.66 15.23
C PHE A 91 11.30 1.02 13.75
N THR A 92 12.46 1.53 13.34
CA THR A 92 12.81 1.79 11.95
C THR A 92 14.13 1.07 11.65
N GLU A 93 14.16 0.33 10.56
CA GLU A 93 15.36 -0.26 9.99
C GLU A 93 15.58 0.39 8.62
N LEU A 94 16.78 0.95 8.43
CA LEU A 94 17.15 1.61 7.16
C LEU A 94 17.87 0.68 6.20
N GLU A 95 18.30 -0.49 6.68
CA GLU A 95 18.95 -1.49 5.85
C GLU A 95 17.93 -1.99 4.83
N LYS A 96 18.31 -1.93 3.55
CA LYS A 96 17.46 -2.48 2.50
C LYS A 96 17.42 -3.99 2.66
N PRO A 97 16.24 -4.62 2.56
CA PRO A 97 16.14 -6.07 2.60
C PRO A 97 16.89 -6.70 1.41
N ASP A 98 17.41 -7.90 1.64
CA ASP A 98 18.09 -8.69 0.60
C ASP A 98 17.18 -8.97 -0.61
N GLY A 99 17.76 -8.97 -1.81
CA GLY A 99 17.07 -9.38 -3.05
C GLY A 99 16.49 -8.26 -3.91
N ASN A 100 16.90 -7.02 -3.68
CA ASN A 100 16.60 -5.86 -4.54
C ASN A 100 17.64 -5.69 -5.66
#